data_AF-A0A537BIA7-F1
#
_entry.id   AF-A0A537BIA7-F1
#
_cell.length_a   1.000
_cell.length_b   1.000
_cell.length_c   1.000
_cell.angle_alpha   90.00
_cell.angle_beta   90.00
_cell.angle_gamma   90.00
#
_symmetry.space_group_name_H-M   'P 1'
#
loop_
_entity.id
_entity.type
_entity.pdbx_description
1 polymer ?
#
loop_
_entity_poly.entity_id
_entity_poly.type
_entity_poly.pdbx_seq_one_letter_code
_entity_poly.pdbx_strand_id
1 'polypeptide(L)' 'MRNALTTPFWQAAYQSLPQEVRERYRTHFERAERWELGLDAAGEALSRAKAAFARPFLHMPGKPRSAH' A
#
# COMPACT_ATOMS: atom_id res chain seq x y z
N MET A 1 28.08 2.53 2.72
CA MET A 1 26.99 3.28 2.05
C MET A 1 25.66 2.65 2.44
N ARG A 2 24.76 3.39 3.12
CA ARG A 2 23.44 2.84 3.51
C ARG A 2 22.51 2.89 2.28
N ASN A 3 22.03 1.73 1.84
CA ASN A 3 20.95 1.68 0.84
C ASN A 3 19.71 2.35 1.45
N ALA A 4 19.12 3.30 0.74
CA ALA A 4 17.91 3.97 1.21
C ALA A 4 16.63 3.16 0.91
N LEU A 5 16.77 2.05 0.17
CA LEU A 5 15.70 1.11 -0.11
C LEU A 5 15.35 0.32 1.15
N THR A 6 14.07 0.25 1.46
CA THR A 6 13.55 -0.27 2.73
C THR A 6 12.91 -1.64 2.59
N THR A 7 12.37 -1.96 1.42
CA THR A 7 11.71 -3.22 1.13
C THR A 7 12.69 -4.27 0.61
N PRO A 8 12.55 -5.55 1.03
CA PRO A 8 13.44 -6.61 0.59
C PRO A 8 13.47 -6.81 -0.93
N PHE A 9 12.32 -6.66 -1.60
CA PHE A 9 12.22 -6.77 -3.07
C PHE A 9 13.09 -5.73 -3.77
N TRP A 10 12.92 -4.45 -3.44
CA TRP A 10 13.69 -3.37 -4.07
C TRP A 10 15.18 -3.45 -3.72
N GLN A 11 15.53 -3.89 -2.51
CA GLN A 11 16.92 -4.15 -2.14
C GLN A 11 17.55 -5.26 -3.00
N ALA A 12 16.86 -6.38 -3.19
CA ALA A 12 17.34 -7.50 -4.01
C ALA A 12 17.44 -7.11 -5.49
N ALA A 13 16.41 -6.44 -6.02
CA ALA A 13 16.41 -5.93 -7.38
C ALA A 13 17.57 -4.96 -7.61
N TYR A 14 17.81 -4.02 -6.68
CA TYR A 14 18.95 -3.11 -6.78
C TYR A 14 20.28 -3.86 -6.72
N GLN A 15 20.44 -4.86 -5.84
CA GLN A 15 21.66 -5.66 -5.73
C GLN A 15 21.95 -6.53 -6.94
N SER A 16 20.93 -6.95 -7.70
CA SER A 16 21.10 -7.72 -8.94
C SER A 16 21.74 -6.93 -10.09
N LEU A 17 21.77 -5.59 -10.00
CA LEU A 17 22.33 -4.74 -11.04
C LEU A 17 23.86 -4.60 -10.92
N PRO A 18 24.57 -4.43 -12.06
CA PRO A 18 25.98 -4.06 -12.07
C PRO A 18 26.24 -2.75 -11.30
N GLN A 19 27.44 -2.60 -10.72
CA GLN A 19 27.76 -1.46 -9.86
C GLN A 19 27.61 -0.11 -10.57
N GLU A 20 28.03 0.00 -11.83
CA GLU A 20 27.92 1.26 -12.58
C GLU A 20 26.45 1.65 -12.82
N VAL A 21 25.58 0.66 -12.98
CA VAL A 21 24.14 0.84 -13.19
C VAL A 21 23.44 1.20 -11.88
N ARG A 22 23.86 0.57 -10.77
CA ARG A 22 23.32 0.85 -9.43
C ARG A 22 23.44 2.32 -9.06
N GLU A 23 24.64 2.90 -9.16
CA GLU A 23 24.84 4.30 -8.79
C GLU A 23 24.04 5.25 -9.69
N ARG A 24 23.98 4.96 -10.99
CA ARG A 24 23.24 5.77 -11.97
C ARG A 24 21.73 5.78 -11.70
N TYR A 25 21.15 4.63 -11.33
CA TYR A 25 19.70 4.47 -11.19
C TYR A 25 19.21 4.46 -9.73
N ARG A 26 20.09 4.69 -8.76
CA ARG A 26 19.75 4.70 -7.34
C ARG A 26 18.51 5.55 -7.03
N THR A 27 18.48 6.81 -7.49
CA THR A 27 17.36 7.72 -7.25
C THR A 27 16.06 7.25 -7.91
N HIS A 28 16.16 6.55 -9.05
CA HIS A 28 14.99 5.99 -9.73
C HIS A 28 14.40 4.82 -8.94
N PHE A 29 15.24 3.93 -8.42
CA PHE A 29 14.82 2.83 -7.54
C PHE A 29 14.16 3.36 -6.27
N GLU A 30 14.76 4.35 -5.61
CA GLU A 30 14.20 4.97 -4.40
C GLU A 30 12.84 5.63 -4.66
N ARG A 31 12.67 6.30 -5.81
CA ARG A 31 11.39 6.91 -6.19
C ARG A 31 10.33 5.86 -6.55
N ALA A 32 10.73 4.77 -7.20
CA ALA A 32 9.82 3.68 -7.56
C ALA A 32 9.30 2.96 -6.31
N GLU A 33 10.17 2.63 -5.35
CA GLU A 33 9.77 2.03 -4.07
C GLU A 33 8.75 2.91 -3.32
N ARG A 34 9.01 4.23 -3.24
CA ARG A 34 8.07 5.16 -2.59
C ARG A 34 6.72 5.25 -3.30
N TRP A 35 6.71 5.14 -4.62
CA TRP A 35 5.47 5.15 -5.40
C TRP A 35 4.66 3.88 -5.14
N GLU A 36 5.29 2.72 -5.13
CA GLU A 36 4.65 1.45 -4.81
C GLU A 36 4.03 1.47 -3.41
N LEU A 37 4.81 1.87 -2.39
CA LEU A 37 4.32 2.00 -1.01
C LEU A 37 3.18 3.03 -0.89
N GLY A 38 3.26 4.12 -1.65
CA GLY A 38 2.20 5.13 -1.70
C GLY A 38 0.91 4.61 -2.30
N LEU A 39 0.99 3.80 -3.36
CA LEU A 39 -0.17 3.17 -3.99
C LEU A 39 -0.83 2.14 -3.07
N ASP A 40 -0.04 1.31 -2.40
CA ASP A 40 -0.57 0.34 -1.43
C ASP A 40 -1.29 1.05 -0.27
N ALA A 41 -0.67 2.10 0.29
CA ALA A 41 -1.29 2.89 1.35
C ALA A 41 -2.59 3.58 0.88
N ALA A 42 -2.60 4.12 -0.35
CA ALA A 42 -3.80 4.71 -0.93
C ALA A 42 -4.91 3.68 -1.17
N GLY A 43 -4.56 2.48 -1.64
CA GLY A 43 -5.49 1.37 -1.83
C GLY A 43 -6.12 0.90 -0.52
N GLU A 44 -5.32 0.77 0.54
CA GLU A 44 -5.84 0.47 1.88
C GLU A 44 -6.77 1.56 2.40
N ALA A 45 -6.37 2.83 2.28
CA ALA A 45 -7.17 3.96 2.74
C ALA A 45 -8.52 4.02 2.00
N LEU A 46 -8.52 3.82 0.68
CA LEU A 46 -9.73 3.76 -0.13
C LEU A 46 -10.61 2.58 0.27
N SER A 47 -10.02 1.41 0.52
CA SER A 47 -10.75 0.21 0.95
C SER A 47 -11.42 0.41 2.32
N ARG A 48 -10.70 1.03 3.26
CA ARG A 48 -11.25 1.38 4.59
C ARG A 48 -12.36 2.42 4.48
N ALA A 49 -12.18 3.45 3.63
CA ALA A 49 -13.23 4.44 3.37
C ALA A 49 -14.48 3.78 2.79
N LYS A 50 -14.34 2.91 1.78
CA LYS A 50 -15.46 2.16 1.20
C LYS A 50 -16.19 1.31 2.24
N ALA A 51 -15.45 0.61 3.11
CA ALA A 51 -16.03 -0.20 4.18
C ALA A 51 -16.79 0.65 5.22
N ALA A 52 -16.28 1.84 5.56
CA ALA A 52 -16.96 2.79 6.44
C ALA A 52 -18.22 3.38 5.79
N PHE A 53 -18.19 3.68 4.48
CA PHE A 53 -19.35 4.13 3.72
C PHE A 53 -20.41 3.05 3.49
N ALA A 54 -20.04 1.76 3.49
CA ALA A 54 -20.98 0.64 3.37
C ALA A 54 -21.67 0.26 4.70
N ARG A 55 -21.11 0.65 5.85
CA ARG A 55 -21.64 0.37 7.19
C ARG A 55 -23.06 0.92 7.49
N PRO A 56 -23.55 2.05 6.93
CA PRO A 56 -24.92 2.52 7.18
C PRO A 56 -25.99 1.55 6.66
N PHE A 57 -25.68 0.71 5.67
CA PHE A 57 -26.65 -0.20 5.04
C PHE A 57 -26.77 -1.56 5.74
N LEU A 58 -25.80 -1.93 6.59
CA LEU A 58 -25.85 -3.14 7.42
C LEU A 58 -26.48 -2.90 8.80
N HIS A 59 -26.63 -1.64 9.20
CA HIS A 59 -27.35 -1.23 10.41
C HIS A 59 -28.80 -0.87 10.07
N MET A 60 -29.49 -1.69 9.28
CA MET A 60 -30.96 -1.69 9.34
C MET A 60 -31.32 -2.33 10.67
N PRO A 61 -31.92 -1.61 11.64
CA PRO A 61 -32.47 -2.27 12.81
C PRO A 61 -33.54 -3.23 12.29
N GLY A 62 -33.26 -4.52 12.45
CA GLY A 62 -34.23 -5.57 12.19
C GLY A 62 -35.52 -5.19 12.91
N LYS A 63 -36.54 -4.96 12.10
CA LYS A 63 -37.96 -4.84 12.46
C LYS A 63 -38.23 -5.60 13.77
N PRO A 64 -38.69 -4.95 14.86
CA PRO A 64 -39.05 -5.70 16.05
C PRO A 64 -40.14 -6.69 15.67
N ARG A 65 -39.87 -7.98 15.87
CA ARG A 65 -40.88 -9.03 15.75
C ARG A 65 -42.01 -8.65 16.71
N SER A 66 -43.21 -8.46 16.16
CA SER A 66 -44.45 -8.38 16.92
C SER A 66 -44.47 -9.51 17.95
N ALA A 67 -44.59 -9.13 19.21
CA ALA A 67 -44.96 -10.02 20.29
C ALA A 67 -46.33 -9.56 20.80
N HIS A 68 -47.27 -10.52 20.72
CA HIS A 68 -48.60 -10.55 21.34
C HIS A 68 -49.72 -9.67 20.79
#